data_AF-A0A817N2P4-F1
#
_entry.id   AF-A0A817N2P4-F1
#
_cell.length_a   1.000
_cell.length_b   1.000
_cell.length_c   1.000
_cell.angle_alpha   90.00
_cell.angle_beta   90.00
_cell.angle_gamma   90.00
#
_symmetry.space_group_name_H-M   'P 1'
#
loop_
_entity.id
_entity.type
_entity.pdbx_description
1 polymer ?
#
loop_
_entity_poly.entity_id
_entity_poly.type
_entity_poly.pdbx_seq_one_letter_code
_entity_poly.pdbx_strand_id
1 'polypeptide(L)'
;NCYIGLSLSTQSRIQLISDPGTPFISSGYSPIIKISSKVWEDSSSTIIQMNQGLVRRLQCFKISEERSAYVTHILYVHRRRPSLIIQDIDIINPSDQTLDLDFQQKTQTSGK
;
A
#
# COMPACT_ATOMS: atom_id res chain seq x y z
N ASN A 1 7.39 2.79 13.65
CA ASN A 1 7.81 3.71 14.75
C ASN A 1 7.92 2.98 16.10
N CYS A 2 8.20 1.67 16.10
CA CYS A 2 8.21 0.82 17.29
C CYS A 2 6.87 0.72 18.08
N TYR A 3 5.77 1.28 17.56
CA TYR A 3 4.42 1.15 18.12
C TYR A 3 3.47 0.45 17.13
N ILE A 4 3.55 0.83 15.86
CA ILE A 4 2.85 0.22 14.74
C ILE A 4 3.87 -0.35 13.74
N GLY A 5 3.63 -1.59 13.35
CA GLY A 5 4.23 -2.28 12.21
C GLY A 5 3.18 -2.59 11.15
N LEU A 6 3.62 -2.63 9.90
CA LEU A 6 2.79 -3.06 8.77
C LEU A 6 3.54 -4.16 8.03
N SER A 7 2.87 -5.28 7.81
CA SER A 7 3.41 -6.29 6.90
C SER A 7 3.41 -5.74 5.48
N LEU A 8 4.50 -5.89 4.74
CA LEU A 8 4.55 -5.50 3.32
C LEU A 8 4.03 -6.59 2.38
N SER A 9 3.51 -7.69 2.94
CA SER A 9 2.83 -8.73 2.17
C SER A 9 1.56 -8.18 1.53
N THR A 10 1.02 -8.95 0.58
CA THR A 10 -0.24 -8.63 -0.12
C THR A 10 -1.43 -8.38 0.79
N GLN A 11 -1.39 -8.73 2.08
CA GLN A 11 -2.50 -8.50 3.01
C GLN A 11 -2.33 -7.22 3.86
N SER A 12 -1.14 -6.64 3.91
CA SER A 12 -0.83 -5.35 4.54
C SER A 12 -1.47 -5.09 5.91
N ARG A 13 -1.44 -6.10 6.79
CA ARG A 13 -2.08 -6.04 8.12
C ARG A 13 -1.28 -5.18 9.09
N ILE A 14 -1.98 -4.42 9.93
CA ILE A 14 -1.37 -3.72 11.06
C ILE A 14 -1.02 -4.70 12.18
N GLN A 15 0.21 -4.60 12.64
CA GLN A 15 0.74 -5.24 13.82
C GLN A 15 1.03 -4.17 14.87
N LEU A 16 0.53 -4.36 16.09
CA LEU A 16 0.80 -3.50 17.23
C LEU A 16 1.96 -4.08 18.05
N ILE A 17 2.83 -3.18 18.51
CA ILE A 17 3.97 -3.49 19.37
C ILE A 17 3.64 -2.85 20.72
N SER A 18 3.30 -3.69 21.70
CA SER A 18 3.03 -3.26 23.07
C SER A 18 4.32 -3.02 23.84
N ASP A 19 5.16 -4.05 23.96
CA ASP A 19 6.38 -4.02 24.76
C ASP A 19 7.54 -4.78 24.10
N PRO A 20 8.80 -4.37 24.33
CA PRO A 20 9.97 -5.12 23.89
C PRO A 20 9.93 -6.57 24.40
N GLY A 21 10.06 -7.55 23.51
CA GLY A 21 10.03 -8.97 23.86
C GLY A 21 8.64 -9.62 23.90
N THR A 22 7.56 -8.85 23.69
CA THR A 22 6.21 -9.40 23.56
C THR A 22 5.87 -9.73 22.10
N PRO A 23 5.04 -10.76 21.84
CA PRO A 23 4.57 -11.06 20.49
C PRO A 23 3.75 -9.90 19.92
N PHE A 24 3.88 -9.68 18.61
CA PHE A 24 3.06 -8.69 17.90
C PHE A 24 1.58 -9.03 17.98
N ILE A 25 0.75 -8.02 18.25
CA ILE A 25 -0.71 -8.16 18.22
C ILE A 25 -1.22 -7.80 16.83
N SER A 26 -1.80 -8.77 16.12
CA SER A 26 -2.45 -8.51 14.84
C SER A 26 -3.82 -7.88 15.09
N SER A 27 -4.01 -6.65 14.62
CA SER A 27 -5.32 -5.97 14.70
C SER A 27 -6.38 -6.59 13.78
N GLY A 28 -5.98 -7.40 12.78
CA GLY A 28 -6.86 -7.89 11.71
C GLY A 28 -7.23 -6.81 10.67
N TYR A 29 -6.97 -5.55 10.96
CA TYR A 29 -7.29 -4.43 10.09
C TYR A 29 -6.23 -4.25 8.99
N SER A 30 -6.70 -4.05 7.75
CA SER A 30 -5.88 -3.77 6.56
C SER A 30 -6.22 -2.37 6.06
N PRO A 31 -5.53 -1.32 6.54
CA PRO A 31 -5.87 0.06 6.23
C PRO A 31 -5.53 0.44 4.78
N ILE A 32 -4.67 -0.34 4.13
CA ILE A 32 -4.04 0.02 2.86
C ILE A 32 -5.03 -0.12 1.72
N ILE A 33 -5.22 0.98 1.00
CA ILE A 33 -5.99 1.02 -0.23
C ILE A 33 -5.19 0.32 -1.32
N LYS A 34 -5.85 -0.59 -2.02
CA LYS A 34 -5.31 -1.24 -3.20
C LYS A 34 -5.94 -0.65 -4.43
N ILE A 35 -5.13 -0.52 -5.46
CA ILE A 35 -5.56 -0.05 -6.77
C ILE A 35 -5.42 -1.22 -7.73
N SER A 36 -6.48 -1.47 -8.48
CA SER A 36 -6.54 -2.49 -9.52
C SER A 36 -7.32 -1.96 -10.70
N SER A 37 -7.25 -2.64 -11.83
CA SER A 37 -8.14 -2.41 -12.95
C SER A 37 -8.69 -3.74 -13.44
N LYS A 38 -9.93 -3.75 -13.91
CA LYS A 38 -10.50 -4.92 -14.63
C LYS A 38 -10.13 -4.92 -16.11
N VAL A 39 -9.70 -3.77 -16.63
CA VAL A 39 -9.45 -3.54 -18.05
C VAL A 39 -7.97 -3.68 -18.36
N TRP A 40 -7.10 -3.16 -17.47
CA TRP A 40 -5.67 -3.05 -17.73
C TRP A 40 -4.87 -4.08 -16.93
N GLU A 41 -3.92 -4.73 -17.59
CA GLU A 41 -2.93 -5.58 -16.92
C GLU A 41 -1.98 -4.72 -16.09
N ASP A 42 -1.69 -5.16 -14.87
CA ASP A 42 -0.80 -4.46 -13.97
C ASP A 42 0.45 -5.26 -13.62
N SER A 43 1.55 -4.53 -13.42
CA SER A 43 2.78 -5.06 -12.83
C SER A 43 3.20 -4.16 -11.69
N SER A 44 3.82 -4.70 -10.64
CA SER A 44 4.25 -3.88 -9.51
C SER A 44 5.57 -4.34 -8.90
N SER A 45 6.30 -3.38 -8.34
CA SER A 45 7.55 -3.58 -7.62
C SER A 45 7.53 -2.81 -6.31
N THR A 46 8.21 -3.33 -5.29
CA THR A 46 8.29 -2.73 -3.96
C THR A 46 9.73 -2.36 -3.62
N ILE A 47 9.93 -1.13 -3.18
CA ILE A 47 11.22 -0.57 -2.79
C ILE A 47 11.13 -0.14 -1.32
N ILE A 48 12.05 -0.64 -0.49
CA ILE A 48 12.15 -0.27 0.92
C ILE A 48 13.28 0.75 1.07
N GLN A 49 12.94 1.98 1.42
CA GLN A 49 13.91 3.05 1.66
C GLN A 49 14.20 3.16 3.15
N MET A 50 15.14 2.32 3.63
CA MET A 50 15.45 2.21 5.06
C MET A 50 15.93 3.53 5.69
N ASN A 51 16.69 4.33 4.94
CA ASN A 51 17.19 5.63 5.40
C ASN A 51 16.07 6.63 5.73
N GLN A 52 14.95 6.58 5.00
CA GLN A 52 13.80 7.46 5.20
C GLN A 52 12.70 6.77 6.03
N GLY A 53 12.72 5.44 6.13
CA GLY A 53 11.68 4.65 6.78
C GLY A 53 10.39 4.61 5.95
N LEU A 54 10.53 4.62 4.62
CA LEU A 54 9.42 4.62 3.68
C LEU A 54 9.38 3.31 2.90
N VAL A 55 8.17 2.89 2.53
CA VAL A 55 7.97 1.83 1.55
C VAL A 55 7.31 2.42 0.34
N ARG A 56 7.95 2.27 -0.82
CA ARG A 56 7.41 2.68 -2.11
C ARG A 56 6.94 1.45 -2.87
N ARG A 57 5.72 1.48 -3.40
CA ARG A 57 5.25 0.50 -4.37
C ARG A 57 4.99 1.23 -5.69
N LEU A 58 5.70 0.81 -6.72
CA LEU A 58 5.50 1.29 -8.08
C LEU A 58 4.60 0.27 -8.77
N GLN A 59 3.48 0.72 -9.32
CA GLN A 59 2.53 -0.09 -10.05
C GLN A 59 2.29 0.53 -11.42
N CYS A 60 2.38 -0.27 -12.47
CA CYS A 60 2.21 0.16 -13.85
C CYS A 60 1.02 -0.57 -14.45
N PHE A 61 0.13 0.17 -15.10
CA PHE A 61 -0.99 -0.37 -15.87
C PHE A 61 -0.67 -0.23 -17.35
N LYS A 62 -0.60 -1.36 -18.07
CA LYS A 62 -0.32 -1.38 -19.50
C LYS A 62 -1.57 -0.93 -20.26
N ILE A 63 -1.46 0.20 -20.95
CA ILE A 63 -2.55 0.76 -21.78
C ILE A 63 -2.37 0.32 -23.24
N SER A 64 -1.13 0.37 -23.73
CA SER A 64 -0.71 -0.16 -25.02
C SER A 64 0.74 -0.66 -24.94
N GLU A 65 1.31 -1.16 -26.04
CA GLU A 65 2.73 -1.57 -26.09
C GLU A 65 3.70 -0.41 -25.76
N GLU A 66 3.33 0.84 -26.07
CA GLU A 66 4.20 2.01 -25.90
C GLU A 66 3.77 2.96 -24.79
N ARG A 67 2.58 2.76 -24.19
CA ARG A 67 2.01 3.65 -23.17
C ARG A 67 1.57 2.89 -21.93
N SER A 68 1.96 3.40 -20.76
CA SER A 68 1.55 2.88 -19.45
C SER A 68 1.13 4.02 -18.53
N ALA A 69 0.13 3.76 -17.69
CA ALA A 69 -0.14 4.61 -16.53
C ALA A 69 0.67 4.13 -15.33
N TYR A 70 1.06 5.07 -14.48
CA TYR A 70 1.89 4.81 -13.31
C TYR A 70 1.14 5.19 -12.04
N VAL A 71 1.24 4.32 -11.04
CA VAL A 71 0.71 4.54 -9.71
C VAL A 71 1.85 4.33 -8.71
N THR A 72 2.17 5.38 -7.97
CA THR A 72 3.17 5.33 -6.90
C THR A 72 2.45 5.36 -5.56
N HIS A 73 2.66 4.32 -4.77
CA HIS A 73 2.22 4.27 -3.38
C HIS A 73 3.40 4.56 -2.47
N ILE A 74 3.27 5.52 -1.55
CA ILE A 74 4.25 5.76 -0.49
C ILE A 74 3.57 5.46 0.84
N LEU A 75 4.08 4.48 1.57
CA LEU A 75 3.56 4.03 2.85
C LEU A 75 4.56 4.30 3.96
N TYR A 76 4.08 4.96 5.02
CA TYR A 76 4.89 5.19 6.22
C TYR A 76 4.03 5.39 7.48
N VAL A 77 4.66 5.15 8.63
CA VAL A 77 4.06 5.42 9.93
C VAL A 77 4.59 6.76 10.43
N HIS A 78 3.71 7.65 10.88
CA HIS A 78 4.10 8.98 11.28
C HIS A 78 5.00 8.93 12.54
N ARG A 79 6.16 9.62 12.49
CA ARG A 79 7.17 9.55 13.55
C ARG A 79 6.72 10.21 14.86
N ARG A 80 5.93 11.29 14.80
CA ARG A 80 5.48 12.06 15.97
C ARG A 80 4.05 11.74 16.43
N ARG A 81 3.29 11.00 15.63
CA ARG A 81 1.87 10.67 15.89
C ARG A 81 1.75 9.16 15.78
N PRO A 82 2.02 8.42 16.86
CA PRO A 82 2.37 7.03 16.74
C PRO A 82 1.25 6.14 16.22
N SER A 83 0.00 6.56 16.38
CA SER A 83 -1.22 5.92 15.89
C SER A 83 -1.55 6.18 14.42
N LEU A 84 -0.75 6.99 13.71
CA LEU A 84 -1.06 7.43 12.35
C LEU A 84 -0.22 6.68 11.31
N ILE A 85 -0.91 6.04 10.37
CA ILE A 85 -0.35 5.49 9.13
C ILE A 85 -0.77 6.40 7.99
N ILE A 86 0.15 6.68 7.07
CA ILE A 86 -0.10 7.49 5.89
C ILE A 86 0.22 6.66 4.66
N GLN A 87 -0.72 6.67 3.71
CA GLN A 87 -0.55 6.15 2.36
C GLN A 87 -0.78 7.29 1.38
N ASP A 88 0.29 7.74 0.73
CA ASP A 88 0.21 8.69 -0.36
C ASP A 88 0.11 7.92 -1.67
N ILE A 89 -0.77 8.35 -2.57
CA ILE A 89 -1.03 7.71 -3.86
C ILE A 89 -0.95 8.77 -4.95
N ASP A 90 0.08 8.65 -5.79
CA ASP A 90 0.26 9.49 -6.96
C ASP A 90 -0.06 8.70 -8.22
N ILE A 91 -0.95 9.22 -9.06
CA ILE A 91 -1.40 8.57 -10.30
C ILE A 91 -1.06 9.47 -11.49
N ILE A 92 -0.34 8.91 -12.45
CA ILE A 92 0.06 9.60 -13.67
C ILE A 92 -0.49 8.80 -14.85
N ASN A 93 -1.43 9.40 -15.59
CA ASN A 93 -1.88 8.90 -16.88
C ASN A 93 -1.27 9.76 -17.99
N PRO A 94 -0.18 9.33 -18.63
CA PRO A 94 0.42 10.06 -19.75
C PRO A 94 -0.31 9.81 -21.08
N SER A 95 -1.35 8.98 -21.09
CA SER A 95 -2.11 8.65 -22.29
C SER A 95 -3.32 9.57 -22.49
N ASP A 96 -3.87 9.52 -23.69
CA ASP A 96 -5.15 10.10 -24.10
C ASP A 96 -6.36 9.21 -23.77
N GLN A 97 -6.13 7.99 -23.27
CA GLN A 97 -7.19 7.06 -22.90
C GLN A 97 -7.67 7.29 -21.47
N THR A 98 -8.96 7.04 -21.24
CA THR A 98 -9.52 7.11 -19.88
C THR A 98 -8.98 5.96 -19.04
N LEU A 99 -8.37 6.30 -17.90
CA LEU A 99 -7.82 5.32 -16.97
C LEU A 99 -8.89 4.91 -15.95
N ASP A 100 -9.39 3.69 -16.07
CA ASP A 100 -10.36 3.10 -15.16
C ASP A 100 -9.67 2.28 -14.06
N LEU A 101 -9.77 2.76 -12.81
CA LEU A 101 -9.13 2.20 -11.62
C LEU A 101 -10.13 1.97 -10.50
N ASP A 102 -10.07 0.78 -9.92
CA ASP A 102 -10.82 0.39 -8.73
C ASP A 102 -9.95 0.61 -7.48
N PHE A 103 -10.47 1.40 -6.53
CA PHE A 103 -9.86 1.61 -5.22
C PHE A 103 -10.58 0.74 -4.20
N GLN A 104 -9.85 -0.18 -3.58
CA GLN A 104 -10.41 -1.12 -2.61
C GLN A 104 -9.58 -1.14 -1.34
N GLN A 105 -10.23 -0.84 -0.22
CA GLN A 105 -9.72 -1.21 1.09
C GLN A 105 -10.24 -2.61 1.42
N LYS A 106 -9.33 -3.54 1.73
CA LYS A 106 -9.78 -4.88 2.15
C LYS A 106 -10.32 -4.81 3.57
N THR A 107 -11.63 -4.66 3.72
CA THR A 107 -12.31 -4.95 4.98
C THR A 107 -12.25 -6.46 5.19
N GLN A 108 -11.69 -6.90 6.32
CA GLN A 108 -11.66 -8.31 6.63
C GLN A 108 -13.10 -8.77 6.88
N THR A 109 -13.61 -9.69 6.06
CA THR A 109 -14.73 -10.53 6.44
C THR A 109 -14.26 -11.44 7.57
N SER A 110 -14.85 -11.26 8.75
CA SER A 110 -14.67 -12.20 9.86
C SER A 110 -15.14 -13.57 9.37
N GLY A 111 -14.21 -14.48 9.09
CA GLY A 111 -14.54 -15.88 8.91
C GLY A 111 -15.23 -16.36 10.18
N LYS A 112 -16.50 -16.77 10.05
CA LYS A 112 -17.17 -17.60 11.05
C LYS A 112 -16.59 -19.00 11.02
#